data_AF-A0A935KWW3-F1
#
_entry.id   AF-A0A935KWW3-F1
#
_cell.length_a   1.000
_cell.length_b   1.000
_cell.length_c   1.000
_cell.angle_alpha   90.00
_cell.angle_beta   90.00
_cell.angle_gamma   90.00
#
_symmetry.space_group_name_H-M   'P 1'
#
loop_
_entity.id
_entity.type
_entity.pdbx_description
1 polymer ?
#
loop_
_entity_poly.entity_id
_entity_poly.type
_entity_poly.pdbx_seq_one_letter_code
_entity_poly.pdbx_strand_id
1 'polypeptide(L)'
;MTAPLRWAALMPLLLVVLAGVAGVAGAEEPSFFGNEPIPVEQLVNLPPPKPDWMTIGGPIALISFFFGLCYAVWRLIPFRETKTHFNLRDLPVAAQRGIGMAVVLFGIAFMFGAFEVHYQLGLHGDAETYFQQMSLGHLIVMTHVHMFGFTTSFFIIGIPFSLHFYRSRAYQWIFPMGLAASLCDIGAWWGMKFISVNFEYVTWFCGVVFSTCYVWMLGGLIRVLFFPNVHWWFPRFFGEDQPLDD
;
A
#
# COMPACT_ATOMS: atom_id res chain seq x y z
N MET A 1 73.89 -0.83 -3.12
CA MET A 1 72.73 -0.78 -2.21
C MET A 1 73.10 0.17 -1.07
N THR A 2 72.36 1.18 -0.62
CA THR A 2 71.11 1.86 -1.04
C THR A 2 70.97 3.04 -0.05
N ALA A 3 70.76 4.26 -0.58
CA ALA A 3 70.13 5.46 0.01
C ALA A 3 70.44 5.90 1.46
N PRO A 4 70.73 7.21 1.65
CA PRO A 4 69.65 8.04 2.20
C PRO A 4 69.51 9.40 1.50
N LEU A 5 69.00 9.40 0.27
CA LEU A 5 68.48 10.58 -0.42
C LEU A 5 66.94 10.63 -0.27
N ARG A 6 66.44 10.49 0.97
CA ARG A 6 64.98 10.45 1.27
C ARG A 6 64.51 11.45 2.32
N TRP A 7 65.41 12.14 3.02
CA TRP A 7 65.02 13.11 4.07
C TRP A 7 64.95 14.57 3.58
N ALA A 8 65.68 14.94 2.53
CA ALA A 8 65.68 16.31 2.01
C ALA A 8 64.41 16.69 1.22
N ALA A 9 63.68 15.70 0.69
CA ALA A 9 62.44 15.93 -0.06
C ALA A 9 61.17 16.04 0.82
N LEU A 10 61.25 15.66 2.10
CA LEU A 10 60.09 15.67 3.01
C LEU A 10 59.95 16.98 3.80
N MET A 11 61.03 17.75 3.96
CA MET A 11 61.01 19.05 4.63
C MET A 11 60.16 20.13 3.93
N PRO A 12 60.24 20.33 2.60
CA PRO A 12 59.38 21.31 1.93
C PRO A 12 57.91 20.86 1.88
N LEU A 13 57.64 19.55 1.86
CA LEU A 13 56.27 19.02 1.90
C LEU A 13 55.61 19.23 3.27
N LEU A 14 56.37 19.09 4.37
CA LEU A 14 55.87 19.34 5.72
C LEU A 14 55.59 20.83 5.96
N LEU A 15 56.38 21.74 5.37
CA LEU A 15 56.16 23.19 5.46
C LEU A 15 54.95 23.65 4.63
N VAL A 16 54.66 23.02 3.49
CA VAL A 16 53.44 23.29 2.71
C VAL A 16 52.19 22.76 3.43
N VAL A 17 52.28 21.61 4.11
CA VAL A 17 51.17 21.09 4.92
C VAL A 17 50.93 21.94 6.17
N LEU A 18 51.99 22.43 6.84
CA LEU A 18 51.84 23.33 7.99
C LEU A 18 51.35 24.74 7.60
N ALA A 19 51.75 25.25 6.43
CA ALA A 19 51.21 26.49 5.88
C ALA A 19 49.74 26.33 5.43
N GLY A 20 49.35 25.15 4.92
CA GLY A 20 47.97 24.82 4.59
C GLY A 20 47.06 24.68 5.82
N VAL A 21 47.59 24.28 6.97
CA VAL A 21 46.84 24.21 8.25
C VAL A 21 46.77 25.59 8.92
N ALA A 22 47.78 26.45 8.79
CA ALA A 22 47.73 27.82 9.29
C ALA A 22 46.81 28.74 8.47
N GLY A 23 46.62 28.46 7.17
CA GLY A 23 45.72 29.21 6.28
C GLY A 23 44.22 28.95 6.49
N VAL A 24 43.84 27.99 7.34
CA VAL A 24 42.44 27.71 7.68
C VAL A 24 42.05 28.24 9.07
N ALA A 25 43.03 28.71 9.86
CA ALA A 25 42.79 29.30 11.19
C ALA A 25 42.46 30.81 11.15
N GLY A 26 42.01 31.31 10.01
CA GLY A 26 41.62 32.71 9.79
C GLY A 26 40.36 32.88 8.95
N ALA A 27 39.59 31.81 8.71
CA ALA A 27 38.21 31.97 8.28
C ALA A 27 37.43 32.40 9.52
N GLU A 28 36.95 33.65 9.53
CA GLU A 28 35.94 34.09 10.48
C GLU A 28 34.86 33.01 10.55
N GLU A 29 34.54 32.53 11.77
CA GLU A 29 33.42 31.61 11.93
C GLU A 29 32.20 32.27 11.27
N PRO A 30 31.52 31.60 10.32
CA PRO A 30 30.30 32.15 9.78
C PRO A 30 29.37 32.40 10.96
N SER A 31 29.06 33.67 11.18
CA SER A 31 28.24 34.16 12.28
C SER A 31 26.82 33.60 12.14
N PHE A 32 26.63 32.34 12.54
CA PHE A 32 25.38 31.59 12.41
C PHE A 32 24.25 32.22 13.24
N PHE A 33 24.59 33.08 14.20
CA PHE A 33 23.68 33.81 15.08
C PHE A 33 23.79 35.34 14.94
N GLY A 34 24.36 35.83 13.84
CA GLY A 34 24.46 37.28 13.56
C GLY A 34 23.15 37.85 13.03
N ASN A 35 22.86 39.11 13.33
CA ASN A 35 21.73 39.86 12.75
C ASN A 35 22.02 40.39 11.34
N GLU A 36 23.05 39.88 10.66
CA GLU A 36 23.40 40.30 9.30
C GLU A 36 22.48 39.62 8.28
N PRO A 37 22.03 40.33 7.23
CA PRO A 37 21.19 39.73 6.19
C PRO A 37 21.92 38.58 5.50
N ILE A 38 21.30 37.40 5.47
CA ILE A 38 21.85 36.23 4.79
C ILE A 38 22.00 36.55 3.29
N PRO A 39 23.19 36.34 2.69
CA PRO A 39 23.42 36.54 1.26
C PRO A 39 22.40 35.76 0.43
N VAL A 40 21.90 36.36 -0.65
CA VAL A 40 20.85 35.76 -1.51
C VAL A 40 21.33 34.43 -2.12
N GLU A 41 22.65 34.26 -2.29
CA GLU A 41 23.29 33.05 -2.78
C GLU A 41 23.24 31.88 -1.79
N GLN A 42 22.98 32.16 -0.50
CA GLN A 42 22.80 31.17 0.57
C GLN A 42 21.32 30.90 0.88
N LEU A 43 20.38 31.62 0.25
CA LEU A 43 18.97 31.33 0.36
C LEU A 43 18.65 30.05 -0.42
N VAL A 44 18.31 28.99 0.32
CA VAL A 44 17.72 27.79 -0.27
C VAL A 44 16.37 28.18 -0.87
N ASN A 45 16.32 28.32 -2.20
CA ASN A 45 15.08 28.52 -2.92
C ASN A 45 14.24 27.24 -2.79
N LEU A 46 13.30 27.26 -1.85
CA LEU A 46 12.30 26.22 -1.75
C LEU A 46 11.49 26.21 -3.05
N PRO A 47 11.21 25.03 -3.64
CA PRO A 47 10.29 24.97 -4.75
C PRO A 47 8.95 25.60 -4.33
N PRO A 48 8.28 26.33 -5.24
CA PRO A 48 7.01 26.97 -4.92
C PRO A 48 6.03 25.94 -4.35
N PRO A 49 5.18 26.34 -3.38
CA PRO A 49 4.20 25.44 -2.80
C PRO A 49 3.34 24.84 -3.91
N LYS A 50 3.09 23.54 -3.83
CA LYS A 50 2.27 22.84 -4.82
C LYS A 50 0.86 23.45 -4.80
N PRO A 51 0.24 23.64 -5.97
CA PRO A 51 -1.07 24.25 -6.05
C PRO A 51 -2.15 23.36 -5.42
N ASP A 52 -3.19 23.97 -4.87
CA ASP A 52 -4.27 23.29 -4.12
C ASP A 52 -4.96 22.17 -4.91
N TRP A 53 -5.04 22.28 -6.24
CA TRP A 53 -5.63 21.22 -7.05
C TRP A 53 -4.81 19.93 -7.03
N MET A 54 -3.48 19.99 -6.84
CA MET A 54 -2.62 18.80 -6.75
C MET A 54 -2.68 18.19 -5.35
N THR A 55 -2.75 19.03 -4.31
CA THR A 55 -2.68 18.61 -2.90
C THR A 55 -4.04 18.22 -2.34
N ILE A 56 -5.13 18.84 -2.80
CA ILE A 56 -6.50 18.61 -2.33
C ILE A 56 -7.35 18.02 -3.46
N GLY A 57 -7.31 18.65 -4.63
CA GLY A 57 -8.11 18.21 -5.78
C GLY A 57 -7.77 16.79 -6.25
N GLY A 58 -6.48 16.44 -6.27
CA GLY A 58 -5.99 15.11 -6.66
C GLY A 58 -6.55 13.98 -5.81
N PRO A 59 -6.37 14.01 -4.47
CA PRO A 59 -6.98 13.03 -3.57
C PRO A 59 -8.51 12.94 -3.70
N ILE A 60 -9.21 14.07 -3.78
CA ILE A 60 -10.68 14.10 -3.94
C ILE A 60 -11.09 13.46 -5.28
N ALA A 61 -10.37 13.75 -6.36
CA ALA A 61 -10.64 13.16 -7.66
C ALA A 61 -10.47 11.64 -7.65
N LEU A 62 -9.44 11.12 -6.95
CA LEU A 62 -9.21 9.69 -6.83
C LEU A 62 -10.28 8.99 -5.98
N ILE A 63 -10.72 9.60 -4.88
CA ILE A 63 -11.86 9.11 -4.09
C ILE A 63 -13.16 9.16 -4.92
N SER A 64 -13.36 10.22 -5.69
CA SER A 64 -14.52 10.32 -6.59
C SER A 64 -14.49 9.23 -7.67
N PHE A 65 -13.30 8.92 -8.20
CA PHE A 65 -13.08 7.81 -9.12
C PHE A 65 -13.44 6.46 -8.48
N PHE A 66 -13.07 6.21 -7.22
CA PHE A 66 -13.47 5.02 -6.47
C PHE A 66 -15.01 4.84 -6.46
N PHE A 67 -15.75 5.87 -6.08
CA PHE A 67 -17.22 5.81 -6.05
C PHE A 67 -17.81 5.68 -7.44
N GLY A 68 -17.23 6.38 -8.43
CA GLY A 68 -17.61 6.28 -9.83
C GLY A 68 -17.43 4.86 -10.38
N LEU A 69 -16.35 4.18 -10.03
CA LEU A 69 -16.08 2.80 -10.42
C LEU A 69 -17.08 1.83 -9.80
N CYS A 70 -17.33 1.96 -8.49
CA CYS A 70 -18.36 1.17 -7.80
C CYS A 70 -19.76 1.38 -8.43
N TYR A 71 -20.13 2.63 -8.73
CA TYR A 71 -21.39 2.95 -9.39
C TYR A 71 -21.45 2.39 -10.83
N ALA A 72 -20.36 2.46 -11.58
CA ALA A 72 -20.27 1.91 -12.93
C ALA A 72 -20.48 0.40 -12.92
N VAL A 73 -19.82 -0.33 -12.02
CA VAL A 73 -20.02 -1.78 -11.86
C VAL A 73 -21.47 -2.09 -11.52
N TRP A 74 -22.05 -1.37 -10.56
CA TRP A 74 -23.45 -1.55 -10.17
C TRP A 74 -24.43 -1.30 -11.34
N ARG A 75 -24.16 -0.31 -12.19
CA ARG A 75 -25.00 -0.02 -13.37
C ARG A 75 -24.83 -1.01 -14.51
N LEU A 76 -23.61 -1.49 -14.74
CA LEU A 76 -23.30 -2.38 -15.86
C LEU A 76 -23.67 -3.83 -15.55
N ILE A 77 -23.59 -4.24 -14.29
CA ILE A 77 -23.85 -5.60 -13.83
C ILE A 77 -24.98 -5.56 -12.80
N PRO A 78 -26.25 -5.52 -13.23
CA PRO A 78 -27.38 -5.42 -12.32
C PRO A 78 -27.56 -6.70 -11.50
N PHE A 79 -28.01 -6.53 -10.26
CA PHE A 79 -28.35 -7.63 -9.36
C PHE A 79 -29.38 -8.58 -9.98
N ARG A 80 -29.06 -9.88 -9.94
CA ARG A 80 -30.00 -10.96 -10.27
C ARG A 80 -29.85 -12.06 -9.24
N GLU A 81 -30.95 -12.44 -8.61
CA GLU A 81 -31.00 -13.64 -7.77
C GLU A 81 -31.08 -14.86 -8.69
N THR A 82 -30.01 -15.64 -8.76
CA THR A 82 -30.00 -16.91 -9.47
C THR A 82 -30.54 -18.01 -8.58
N LYS A 83 -31.47 -18.84 -9.09
CA LYS A 83 -32.04 -19.99 -8.37
C LYS A 83 -31.07 -21.17 -8.17
N THR A 84 -29.86 -21.08 -8.72
CA THR A 84 -28.84 -22.13 -8.61
C THR A 84 -28.18 -22.09 -7.23
N HIS A 85 -28.47 -23.12 -6.43
CA HIS A 85 -27.82 -23.35 -5.15
C HIS A 85 -26.46 -24.03 -5.38
N PHE A 86 -25.37 -23.37 -4.98
CA PHE A 86 -24.02 -23.94 -5.02
C PHE A 86 -23.47 -24.02 -3.60
N ASN A 87 -23.20 -25.23 -3.12
CA ASN A 87 -22.58 -25.43 -1.82
C ASN A 87 -21.12 -25.87 -2.00
N LEU A 88 -20.19 -25.15 -1.35
CA LEU A 88 -18.77 -25.50 -1.36
C LEU A 88 -18.51 -26.90 -0.78
N ARG A 89 -19.42 -27.39 0.05
CA ARG A 89 -19.37 -28.74 0.64
C ARG A 89 -19.65 -29.86 -0.35
N ASP A 90 -20.29 -29.54 -1.48
CA ASP A 90 -20.62 -30.54 -2.51
C ASP A 90 -19.47 -30.72 -3.50
N LEU A 91 -18.40 -29.91 -3.39
CA LEU A 91 -17.22 -30.02 -4.24
C LEU A 91 -16.41 -31.29 -3.92
N PRO A 92 -15.68 -31.85 -4.91
CA PRO A 92 -14.73 -32.93 -4.64
C PRO A 92 -13.75 -32.57 -3.51
N VAL A 93 -13.42 -33.54 -2.65
CA VAL A 93 -12.54 -33.33 -1.49
C VAL A 93 -11.21 -32.67 -1.88
N ALA A 94 -10.67 -33.01 -3.06
CA ALA A 94 -9.45 -32.39 -3.58
C ALA A 94 -9.61 -30.86 -3.79
N ALA A 95 -10.74 -30.42 -4.36
CA ALA A 95 -11.03 -29.00 -4.58
C ALA A 95 -11.25 -28.27 -3.25
N GLN A 96 -11.97 -28.88 -2.30
CA GLN A 96 -12.17 -28.29 -0.97
C GLN A 96 -10.84 -28.07 -0.25
N ARG A 97 -9.94 -29.07 -0.27
CA ARG A 97 -8.59 -28.97 0.30
C ARG A 97 -7.76 -27.90 -0.40
N GLY A 98 -7.81 -27.83 -1.73
CA GLY A 98 -7.10 -26.83 -2.51
C GLY A 98 -7.54 -25.41 -2.17
N ILE A 99 -8.86 -25.16 -2.15
CA ILE A 99 -9.43 -23.86 -1.79
C ILE A 99 -9.08 -23.53 -0.33
N GLY A 100 -9.28 -24.46 0.61
CA GLY A 100 -8.96 -24.25 2.02
C GLY A 100 -7.50 -23.87 2.25
N MET A 101 -6.56 -24.59 1.62
CA MET A 101 -5.13 -24.26 1.71
C MET A 101 -4.80 -22.90 1.09
N ALA A 102 -5.34 -22.60 -0.10
CA ALA A 102 -5.11 -21.32 -0.76
C ALA A 102 -5.61 -20.16 0.10
N VAL A 103 -6.83 -20.26 0.65
CA VAL A 103 -7.43 -19.26 1.54
C VAL A 103 -6.55 -18.96 2.75
N VAL A 104 -6.01 -20.00 3.40
CA VAL A 104 -5.11 -19.84 4.56
C VAL A 104 -3.79 -19.20 4.14
N LEU A 105 -3.17 -19.66 3.06
CA LEU A 105 -1.90 -19.11 2.57
C LEU A 105 -2.02 -17.65 2.13
N PHE A 106 -3.14 -17.28 1.50
CA PHE A 106 -3.42 -15.87 1.19
C PHE A 106 -3.58 -15.06 2.48
N GLY A 107 -4.31 -15.55 3.48
CA GLY A 107 -4.38 -14.90 4.81
C GLY A 107 -2.99 -14.61 5.40
N ILE A 108 -2.09 -15.59 5.36
CA ILE A 108 -0.69 -15.42 5.80
C ILE A 108 0.05 -14.38 4.95
N ALA A 109 -0.08 -14.44 3.62
CA ALA A 109 0.58 -13.49 2.71
C ALA A 109 0.16 -12.05 3.00
N PHE A 110 -1.13 -11.79 3.23
CA PHE A 110 -1.61 -10.45 3.59
C PHE A 110 -1.13 -9.99 4.97
N MET A 111 -0.98 -10.90 5.94
CA MET A 111 -0.35 -10.55 7.22
C MET A 111 1.10 -10.09 7.02
N PHE A 112 1.88 -10.79 6.19
CA PHE A 112 3.24 -10.37 5.85
C PHE A 112 3.27 -9.05 5.07
N GLY A 113 2.31 -8.80 4.19
CA GLY A 113 2.17 -7.49 3.53
C GLY A 113 1.91 -6.35 4.53
N ALA A 114 1.04 -6.56 5.53
CA ALA A 114 0.82 -5.58 6.59
C ALA A 114 2.08 -5.35 7.45
N PHE A 115 2.82 -6.43 7.76
CA PHE A 115 4.11 -6.31 8.47
C PHE A 115 5.17 -5.61 7.63
N GLU A 116 5.20 -5.84 6.32
CA GLU A 116 6.10 -5.13 5.40
C GLU A 116 5.82 -3.64 5.45
N VAL A 117 4.57 -3.20 5.33
CA VAL A 117 4.22 -1.77 5.43
C VAL A 117 4.68 -1.20 6.77
N HIS A 118 4.39 -1.88 7.89
CA HIS A 118 4.82 -1.43 9.21
C HIS A 118 6.35 -1.31 9.33
N TYR A 119 7.07 -2.31 8.81
CA TYR A 119 8.52 -2.34 8.82
C TYR A 119 9.13 -1.24 7.96
N GLN A 120 8.63 -1.05 6.73
CA GLN A 120 9.11 -0.04 5.79
C GLN A 120 8.87 1.37 6.32
N LEU A 121 7.69 1.64 6.89
CA LEU A 121 7.40 2.92 7.54
C LEU A 121 8.29 3.15 8.76
N GLY A 122 8.54 2.11 9.57
CA GLY A 122 9.46 2.19 10.70
C GLY A 122 10.91 2.48 10.30
N LEU A 123 11.38 1.94 9.17
CA LEU A 123 12.72 2.20 8.64
C LEU A 123 12.90 3.62 8.10
N HIS A 124 11.89 4.15 7.40
CA HIS A 124 11.96 5.44 6.72
C HIS A 124 11.39 6.59 7.56
N GLY A 125 10.79 6.29 8.72
CA GLY A 125 10.15 7.23 9.62
C GLY A 125 8.71 7.55 9.24
N ASP A 126 8.47 7.87 7.97
CA ASP A 126 7.15 8.20 7.44
C ASP A 126 6.92 7.69 6.00
N ALA A 127 5.67 7.78 5.55
CA ALA A 127 5.27 7.35 4.21
C ALA A 127 5.87 8.25 3.12
N GLU A 128 5.99 9.56 3.40
CA GLU A 128 6.53 10.52 2.45
C GLU A 128 7.98 10.17 2.06
N THR A 129 8.83 9.99 3.05
CA THR A 129 10.25 9.66 2.90
C THR A 129 10.41 8.30 2.22
N TYR A 130 9.60 7.31 2.61
CA TYR A 130 9.59 6.00 1.96
C TYR A 130 9.31 6.10 0.46
N PHE A 131 8.23 6.77 0.06
CA PHE A 131 7.90 6.92 -1.35
C PHE A 131 8.89 7.84 -2.08
N GLN A 132 9.42 8.89 -1.46
CA GLN A 132 10.44 9.76 -2.06
C GLN A 132 11.74 9.00 -2.39
N GLN A 133 12.17 8.09 -1.51
CA GLN A 133 13.39 7.29 -1.68
C GLN A 133 13.20 6.05 -2.57
N MET A 134 11.96 5.63 -2.80
CA MET A 134 11.65 4.50 -3.67
C MET A 134 12.06 4.74 -5.12
N SER A 135 12.74 3.78 -5.77
CA SER A 135 13.06 3.89 -7.20
C SER A 135 11.81 3.67 -8.07
N LEU A 136 11.80 4.25 -9.28
CA LEU A 136 10.72 4.03 -10.24
C LEU A 136 10.54 2.53 -10.56
N GLY A 137 11.65 1.80 -10.72
CA GLY A 137 11.61 0.36 -10.96
C GLY A 137 10.95 -0.40 -9.82
N HIS A 138 11.24 -0.02 -8.56
CA HIS A 138 10.59 -0.61 -7.39
C HIS A 138 9.08 -0.31 -7.41
N LEU A 139 8.67 0.94 -7.66
CA LEU A 139 7.25 1.31 -7.72
C LEU A 139 6.47 0.52 -8.79
N ILE A 140 7.07 0.29 -9.95
CA ILE A 140 6.48 -0.53 -11.02
C ILE A 140 6.32 -1.99 -10.58
N VAL A 141 7.36 -2.58 -9.96
CA VAL A 141 7.30 -3.95 -9.46
C VAL A 141 6.26 -4.09 -8.34
N MET A 142 6.24 -3.17 -7.38
CA MET A 142 5.22 -3.07 -6.33
C MET A 142 3.82 -3.04 -6.94
N THR A 143 3.60 -2.17 -7.93
CA THR A 143 2.33 -2.06 -8.65
C THR A 143 1.93 -3.38 -9.30
N HIS A 144 2.84 -4.02 -10.04
CA HIS A 144 2.57 -5.29 -10.72
C HIS A 144 2.18 -6.40 -9.74
N VAL A 145 3.02 -6.62 -8.72
CA VAL A 145 2.84 -7.71 -7.76
C VAL A 145 1.58 -7.50 -6.92
N HIS A 146 1.31 -6.28 -6.47
CA HIS A 146 0.13 -5.98 -5.67
C HIS A 146 -1.15 -6.02 -6.50
N MET A 147 -1.17 -5.47 -7.73
CA MET A 147 -2.35 -5.57 -8.59
C MET A 147 -2.70 -7.03 -8.90
N PHE A 148 -1.68 -7.85 -9.17
CA PHE A 148 -1.86 -9.28 -9.36
C PHE A 148 -2.34 -9.98 -8.08
N GLY A 149 -1.68 -9.71 -6.94
CA GLY A 149 -1.99 -10.31 -5.65
C GLY A 149 -3.39 -9.99 -5.16
N PHE A 150 -3.79 -8.71 -5.19
CA PHE A 150 -5.13 -8.25 -4.81
C PHE A 150 -6.20 -8.90 -5.67
N THR A 151 -6.06 -8.83 -7.00
CA THR A 151 -7.03 -9.42 -7.94
C THR A 151 -7.15 -10.94 -7.75
N THR A 152 -6.01 -11.63 -7.63
CA THR A 152 -5.98 -13.08 -7.46
C THR A 152 -6.59 -13.50 -6.12
N SER A 153 -6.34 -12.75 -5.05
CA SER A 153 -6.90 -13.03 -3.75
C SER A 153 -8.43 -12.89 -3.73
N PHE A 154 -8.97 -11.84 -4.37
CA PHE A 154 -10.40 -11.67 -4.53
C PHE A 154 -10.99 -12.75 -5.45
N PHE A 155 -10.27 -13.21 -6.46
CA PHE A 155 -10.71 -14.34 -7.27
C PHE A 155 -10.81 -15.64 -6.45
N ILE A 156 -9.76 -15.97 -5.68
CA ILE A 156 -9.67 -17.22 -4.92
C ILE A 156 -10.58 -17.25 -3.69
N ILE A 157 -10.76 -16.12 -3.02
CA ILE A 157 -11.59 -16.02 -1.81
C ILE A 157 -12.99 -15.52 -2.18
N GLY A 158 -13.07 -14.46 -2.97
CA GLY A 158 -14.34 -13.82 -3.27
C GLY A 158 -15.26 -14.67 -4.16
N ILE A 159 -14.77 -15.42 -5.16
CA ILE A 159 -15.66 -16.25 -5.99
C ILE A 159 -16.24 -17.44 -5.21
N PRO A 160 -15.45 -18.28 -4.52
CA PRO A 160 -16.04 -19.36 -3.71
C PRO A 160 -17.02 -18.82 -2.65
N PHE A 161 -16.71 -17.67 -2.05
CA PHE A 161 -17.63 -16.99 -1.14
C PHE A 161 -18.92 -16.58 -1.86
N SER A 162 -18.84 -16.00 -3.06
CA SER A 162 -20.01 -15.55 -3.84
C SER A 162 -20.93 -16.69 -4.22
N LEU A 163 -20.35 -17.82 -4.60
CA LEU A 163 -21.10 -19.00 -4.99
C LEU A 163 -21.83 -19.62 -3.79
N HIS A 164 -21.19 -19.61 -2.61
CA HIS A 164 -21.80 -20.13 -1.39
C HIS A 164 -22.88 -19.19 -0.82
N PHE A 165 -22.58 -17.89 -0.74
CA PHE A 165 -23.45 -16.87 -0.17
C PHE A 165 -24.16 -16.03 -1.27
N TYR A 166 -24.65 -16.70 -2.31
CA TYR A 166 -25.18 -16.05 -3.52
C TYR A 166 -26.36 -15.09 -3.26
N ARG A 167 -27.11 -15.30 -2.17
CA ARG A 167 -28.25 -14.46 -1.78
C ARG A 167 -27.85 -13.20 -0.98
N SER A 168 -26.59 -13.08 -0.55
CA SER A 168 -26.16 -11.92 0.24
C SER A 168 -26.10 -10.66 -0.63
N ARG A 169 -27.04 -9.74 -0.40
CA ARG A 169 -27.03 -8.40 -1.04
C ARG A 169 -25.81 -7.57 -0.64
N ALA A 170 -25.30 -7.77 0.58
CA ALA A 170 -24.11 -7.08 1.07
C ALA A 170 -22.86 -7.48 0.27
N TYR A 171 -22.72 -8.77 -0.03
CA TYR A 171 -21.58 -9.30 -0.79
C TYR A 171 -21.39 -8.62 -2.16
N GLN A 172 -22.48 -8.33 -2.84
CA GLN A 172 -22.44 -7.73 -4.19
C GLN A 172 -21.84 -6.35 -4.23
N TRP A 173 -21.82 -5.66 -3.09
CA TRP A 173 -21.07 -4.42 -2.92
C TRP A 173 -19.66 -4.70 -2.42
N ILE A 174 -19.49 -5.62 -1.48
CA ILE A 174 -18.19 -5.91 -0.84
C ILE A 174 -17.12 -6.33 -1.85
N PHE A 175 -17.47 -7.19 -2.81
CA PHE A 175 -16.52 -7.65 -3.82
C PHE A 175 -15.99 -6.51 -4.72
N PRO A 176 -16.85 -5.74 -5.43
CA PRO A 176 -16.37 -4.64 -6.26
C PRO A 176 -15.76 -3.50 -5.46
N MET A 177 -16.24 -3.21 -4.24
CA MET A 177 -15.63 -2.19 -3.38
C MET A 177 -14.19 -2.55 -3.01
N GLY A 178 -13.91 -3.81 -2.65
CA GLY A 178 -12.55 -4.22 -2.32
C GLY A 178 -11.60 -4.16 -3.53
N LEU A 179 -12.05 -4.57 -4.72
CA LEU A 179 -11.25 -4.42 -5.95
C LEU A 179 -11.05 -2.95 -6.34
N ALA A 180 -12.09 -2.12 -6.24
CA ALA A 180 -11.98 -0.69 -6.49
C ALA A 180 -10.99 -0.02 -5.51
N ALA A 181 -11.01 -0.41 -4.24
CA ALA A 181 -10.07 0.09 -3.24
C ALA A 181 -8.64 -0.29 -3.60
N SER A 182 -8.38 -1.54 -4.01
CA SER A 182 -7.04 -1.97 -4.41
C SER A 182 -6.47 -1.19 -5.60
N LEU A 183 -7.31 -0.88 -6.61
CA LEU A 183 -6.89 -0.07 -7.76
C LEU A 183 -6.62 1.39 -7.36
N CYS A 184 -7.48 1.97 -6.52
CA CYS A 184 -7.31 3.34 -6.05
C CYS A 184 -6.11 3.49 -5.11
N ASP A 185 -5.78 2.47 -4.33
CA ASP A 185 -4.59 2.46 -3.47
C ASP A 185 -3.30 2.53 -4.29
N ILE A 186 -3.20 1.71 -5.35
CA ILE A 186 -2.10 1.81 -6.31
C ILE A 186 -2.04 3.23 -6.90
N GLY A 187 -3.17 3.78 -7.35
CA GLY A 187 -3.23 5.16 -7.84
C GLY A 187 -2.71 6.18 -6.83
N ALA A 188 -3.01 5.97 -5.54
CA ALA A 188 -2.54 6.81 -4.45
C ALA A 188 -1.03 6.70 -4.22
N TRP A 189 -0.42 5.52 -4.38
CA TRP A 189 1.05 5.35 -4.30
C TRP A 189 1.77 6.16 -5.38
N TRP A 190 1.25 6.12 -6.61
CA TRP A 190 1.77 6.96 -7.70
C TRP A 190 1.55 8.45 -7.41
N GLY A 191 0.40 8.80 -6.84
CA GLY A 191 0.10 10.17 -6.37
C GLY A 191 1.06 10.66 -5.29
N MET A 192 1.40 9.83 -4.30
CA MET A 192 2.38 10.14 -3.26
C MET A 192 3.77 10.34 -3.84
N LYS A 193 4.19 9.49 -4.79
CA LYS A 193 5.50 9.59 -5.43
C LYS A 193 5.69 10.88 -6.24
N PHE A 194 4.69 11.24 -7.06
CA PHE A 194 4.86 12.28 -8.09
C PHE A 194 4.12 13.58 -7.80
N ILE A 195 3.06 13.55 -7.00
CA ILE A 195 2.14 14.68 -6.84
C ILE A 195 2.21 15.24 -5.42
N SER A 196 1.75 14.53 -4.40
CA SER A 196 1.66 15.06 -3.03
C SER A 196 1.52 13.95 -2.00
N VAL A 197 2.11 14.14 -0.82
CA VAL A 197 1.93 13.25 0.34
C VAL A 197 0.46 13.12 0.76
N ASN A 198 -0.40 14.10 0.46
CA ASN A 198 -1.82 14.05 0.82
C ASN A 198 -2.59 12.85 0.22
N PHE A 199 -2.05 12.18 -0.78
CA PHE A 199 -2.59 10.91 -1.27
C PHE A 199 -2.49 9.78 -0.24
N GLU A 200 -1.69 9.93 0.81
CA GLU A 200 -1.63 9.03 1.96
C GLU A 200 -3.04 8.80 2.53
N TYR A 201 -3.86 9.85 2.71
CA TYR A 201 -5.23 9.68 3.21
C TYR A 201 -6.08 8.74 2.35
N VAL A 202 -5.85 8.74 1.02
CA VAL A 202 -6.52 7.84 0.10
C VAL A 202 -6.03 6.41 0.30
N THR A 203 -4.73 6.21 0.49
CA THR A 203 -4.15 4.90 0.83
C THR A 203 -4.70 4.36 2.15
N TRP A 204 -4.80 5.18 3.20
CA TRP A 204 -5.42 4.77 4.46
C TRP A 204 -6.88 4.35 4.28
N PHE A 205 -7.67 5.16 3.55
CA PHE A 205 -9.06 4.83 3.22
C PHE A 205 -9.16 3.51 2.46
N CYS A 206 -8.37 3.34 1.40
CA CYS A 206 -8.39 2.14 0.57
C CYS A 206 -7.93 0.91 1.37
N GLY A 207 -6.90 1.03 2.20
CA GLY A 207 -6.43 -0.02 3.09
C GLY A 207 -7.53 -0.49 4.04
N VAL A 208 -8.23 0.43 4.71
CA VAL A 208 -9.34 0.08 5.60
C VAL A 208 -10.47 -0.62 4.86
N VAL A 209 -10.90 -0.07 3.72
CA VAL A 209 -11.99 -0.66 2.90
C VAL A 209 -11.58 -2.05 2.41
N PHE A 210 -10.39 -2.19 1.83
CA PHE A 210 -9.85 -3.44 1.32
C PHE A 210 -9.76 -4.49 2.43
N SER A 211 -9.10 -4.17 3.55
CA SER A 211 -8.91 -5.09 4.68
C SER A 211 -10.25 -5.54 5.26
N THR A 212 -11.21 -4.63 5.39
CA THR A 212 -12.56 -4.97 5.89
C THR A 212 -13.27 -5.94 4.94
N CYS A 213 -13.27 -5.66 3.63
CA CYS A 213 -13.88 -6.54 2.64
C CYS A 213 -13.20 -7.92 2.61
N TYR A 214 -11.87 -7.92 2.64
CA TYR A 214 -11.06 -9.12 2.60
C TYR A 214 -11.26 -10.01 3.82
N VAL A 215 -11.11 -9.46 5.03
CA VAL A 215 -11.26 -10.21 6.29
C VAL A 215 -12.68 -10.74 6.45
N TRP A 216 -13.69 -9.99 6.03
CA TRP A 216 -15.08 -10.45 6.06
C TRP A 216 -15.30 -11.67 5.18
N MET A 217 -14.81 -11.66 3.93
CA MET A 217 -14.92 -12.82 3.03
C MET A 217 -14.07 -14.00 3.51
N LEU A 218 -12.83 -13.73 3.96
CA LEU A 218 -11.91 -14.72 4.48
C LEU A 218 -12.51 -15.46 5.70
N GLY A 219 -13.04 -14.71 6.66
CA GLY A 219 -13.67 -15.27 7.86
C GLY A 219 -14.88 -16.15 7.54
N GLY A 220 -15.74 -15.72 6.62
CA GLY A 220 -16.88 -16.53 6.20
C GLY A 220 -16.47 -17.83 5.50
N LEU A 221 -15.47 -17.81 4.63
CA LEU A 221 -14.96 -19.01 3.99
C LEU A 221 -14.28 -19.98 4.97
N ILE A 222 -13.42 -19.47 5.86
CA ILE A 222 -12.77 -20.30 6.87
C ILE A 222 -13.83 -21.00 7.73
N ARG A 223 -14.88 -20.27 8.15
CA ARG A 223 -15.99 -20.87 8.89
C ARG A 223 -16.69 -21.96 8.09
N VAL A 224 -17.05 -21.71 6.83
CA VAL A 224 -17.78 -22.69 6.00
C VAL A 224 -16.96 -23.96 5.75
N LEU A 225 -15.66 -23.81 5.48
CA LEU A 225 -14.77 -24.91 5.10
C LEU A 225 -14.24 -25.71 6.30
N PHE A 226 -13.84 -25.04 7.39
CA PHE A 226 -13.19 -25.69 8.54
C PHE A 226 -14.11 -25.88 9.75
N PHE A 227 -15.12 -25.02 9.92
CA PHE A 227 -15.97 -25.00 11.11
C PHE A 227 -17.47 -25.02 10.76
N PRO A 228 -17.96 -26.06 10.06
CA PRO A 228 -19.29 -26.09 9.48
C PRO A 228 -20.44 -26.02 10.50
N ASN A 229 -20.19 -26.38 11.76
CA ASN A 229 -21.18 -26.45 12.84
C ASN A 229 -21.19 -25.19 13.72
N VAL A 230 -20.36 -24.18 13.43
CA VAL A 230 -20.28 -22.95 14.21
C VAL A 230 -21.24 -21.92 13.63
N HIS A 231 -22.36 -21.67 14.30
CA HIS A 231 -23.30 -20.63 13.92
C HIS A 231 -22.83 -19.25 14.40
N TRP A 232 -22.73 -18.29 13.51
CA TRP A 232 -22.44 -16.89 13.88
C TRP A 232 -23.67 -16.26 14.55
N TRP A 233 -23.45 -15.29 15.44
CA TRP A 233 -24.53 -14.51 16.07
C TRP A 233 -25.31 -13.61 15.09
N PHE A 234 -24.84 -13.49 13.84
CA PHE A 234 -25.40 -12.63 12.79
C PHE A 234 -25.85 -13.41 11.53
N PRO A 235 -26.71 -14.43 11.66
CA PRO A 235 -27.05 -15.32 10.55
C PRO A 235 -27.83 -14.62 9.41
N ARG A 236 -28.54 -13.51 9.70
CA ARG A 236 -29.19 -12.65 8.70
C ARG A 236 -28.24 -12.01 7.68
N PHE A 237 -26.98 -11.72 8.05
CA PHE A 237 -26.03 -11.05 7.14
C PHE A 237 -25.47 -11.99 6.08
N PHE A 238 -25.46 -13.29 6.37
CA PHE A 238 -25.01 -14.35 5.47
C PHE A 238 -26.18 -15.06 4.77
N GLY A 239 -27.43 -14.72 5.14
CA GLY A 239 -28.62 -15.30 4.53
C GLY A 239 -28.87 -16.76 4.92
N GLU A 240 -28.33 -17.23 6.05
CA GLU A 240 -28.37 -18.64 6.50
C GLU A 240 -29.79 -19.08 6.98
N ASP A 241 -30.71 -18.16 7.30
CA ASP A 241 -31.92 -18.47 8.08
C ASP A 241 -33.27 -18.40 7.34
N GLN A 242 -33.35 -18.05 6.06
CA GLN A 242 -34.68 -18.10 5.42
C GLN A 242 -35.00 -19.52 4.97
N PRO A 243 -36.16 -20.08 5.36
CA PRO A 243 -36.63 -21.34 4.83
C PRO A 243 -36.62 -21.29 3.30
N LEU A 244 -36.41 -22.46 2.69
CA LEU A 244 -36.72 -22.66 1.28
C LEU A 244 -38.24 -22.45 1.17
N ASP A 245 -38.68 -21.26 0.76
CA ASP A 245 -40.05 -21.10 0.31
C ASP A 245 -40.20 -21.98 -0.94
N ASP A 246 -41.07 -22.98 -0.83
CA ASP A 246 -41.39 -24.01 -1.83
C ASP A 246 -41.76 -23.44 -3.22
#